data_AF-A0A819C498-F1
#
_entry.id   AF-A0A819C498-F1
#
_cell.length_a   1.000
_cell.length_b   1.000
_cell.length_c   1.000
_cell.angle_alpha   90.00
_cell.angle_beta   90.00
_cell.angle_gamma   90.00
#
_symmetry.space_group_name_H-M   'P 1'
#
loop_
_entity.id
_entity.type
_entity.pdbx_description
1 polymer ?
#
loop_
_entity_poly.entity_id
_entity_poly.type
_entity_poly.pdbx_seq_one_letter_code
_entity_poly.pdbx_strand_id
1 'polypeptide(L)'
;MFNDICLIYLYYLNLFQRLQKSSTDPHMPLTTEESMIVLDESDSEMTNDVVTVTNTTTLTSVKPAKRLYNDAIRKRKSRLLETTEQRTIRLFKQRKLTKRNRANETEEQVKARLSRNSNRNALKRLAFYESQKQERIQKGNSHRRIQTKEAIAKTNHWPTVVSYDYKCQCLQNFTDRMSKSNVAESTCALCNVRAFSQHMVQLPMNDLKNKLFLRPHIDITTFIPGYENLVINDENWMETDTIDEAYPHIDPRMYILFRDGSGCF
;
A
#
# COMPACT_ATOMS: atom_id res chain seq x y z
N MET A 1 -37.01 -13.86 -23.20
CA MET A 1 -36.39 -15.01 -22.52
C MET A 1 -34.85 -15.03 -22.57
N PHE A 2 -34.17 -14.26 -23.44
CA PHE A 2 -32.69 -14.17 -23.43
C PHE A 2 -32.09 -13.31 -22.29
N ASN A 3 -32.89 -12.47 -21.63
CA ASN A 3 -32.39 -11.58 -20.57
C ASN A 3 -32.13 -12.31 -19.24
N ASP A 4 -32.77 -13.45 -18.99
CA ASP A 4 -32.74 -14.08 -17.66
C ASP A 4 -31.49 -14.94 -17.46
N ILE A 5 -30.94 -15.54 -18.53
CA ILE A 5 -29.73 -16.38 -18.46
C ILE A 5 -28.47 -15.51 -18.26
N CYS A 6 -28.41 -14.33 -18.89
CA CYS A 6 -27.28 -13.40 -18.71
C CYS A 6 -27.22 -12.80 -17.30
N LEU A 7 -28.38 -12.59 -16.66
CA LEU A 7 -28.43 -12.08 -15.28
C LEU A 7 -27.93 -13.10 -14.25
N ILE A 8 -28.22 -14.38 -14.47
CA ILE A 8 -27.73 -15.46 -13.60
C ILE A 8 -26.20 -15.55 -13.67
N TYR A 9 -25.62 -15.49 -14.86
CA TYR A 9 -24.16 -15.59 -15.03
C TYR A 9 -23.39 -14.41 -14.40
N LEU A 10 -23.95 -13.19 -14.50
CA LEU A 10 -23.38 -12.00 -13.87
C LEU A 10 -23.49 -12.01 -12.34
N TYR A 11 -24.53 -12.63 -11.78
CA TYR A 11 -24.70 -12.80 -10.34
C TYR A 11 -23.61 -13.71 -9.72
N TYR A 12 -23.32 -14.84 -10.36
CA TYR A 12 -22.29 -15.78 -9.88
C TYR A 12 -20.87 -15.20 -9.92
N LEU A 13 -20.53 -14.43 -10.96
CA LEU A 13 -19.23 -13.76 -11.06
C LEU A 13 -19.02 -12.71 -9.95
N ASN A 14 -20.07 -12.00 -9.55
CA ASN A 14 -20.00 -10.97 -8.50
C ASN A 14 -19.88 -11.59 -7.09
N LEU A 15 -20.54 -12.72 -6.86
CA LEU A 15 -20.46 -13.46 -5.59
C LEU A 15 -19.04 -14.01 -5.36
N PHE A 16 -18.41 -14.53 -6.41
CA PHE A 16 -17.05 -15.09 -6.35
C PHE A 16 -16.00 -14.04 -6.00
N GLN A 17 -16.13 -12.81 -6.53
CA GLN A 17 -15.21 -11.70 -6.23
C GLN A 17 -15.32 -11.16 -4.80
N ARG A 18 -16.50 -11.27 -4.16
CA ARG A 18 -16.70 -10.83 -2.76
C ARG A 18 -16.06 -11.78 -1.77
N LEU A 19 -16.12 -13.08 -2.03
CA LEU A 19 -15.54 -14.11 -1.16
C LEU A 19 -14.01 -14.07 -1.12
N GLN A 20 -13.35 -13.57 -2.18
CA GLN A 20 -11.89 -13.40 -2.18
C GLN A 20 -11.39 -12.21 -1.34
N LYS A 21 -12.25 -11.22 -1.04
CA LYS A 21 -11.84 -9.98 -0.32
C LYS A 21 -11.94 -10.07 1.20
N SER A 22 -12.66 -11.04 1.76
CA SER A 22 -12.88 -11.13 3.22
C SER A 22 -11.83 -11.95 3.98
N SER A 23 -10.76 -12.39 3.32
CA SER A 23 -9.79 -13.35 3.88
C SER A 23 -8.53 -12.72 4.50
N THR A 24 -8.36 -11.40 4.48
CA THR A 24 -7.10 -10.77 4.91
C THR A 24 -7.35 -9.61 5.87
N ASP A 25 -7.43 -9.89 7.16
CA ASP A 25 -7.08 -8.93 8.23
C ASP A 25 -6.82 -9.65 9.56
N PRO A 26 -5.59 -9.59 10.11
CA PRO A 26 -5.33 -9.99 11.49
C PRO A 26 -4.79 -8.85 12.37
N HIS A 27 -5.30 -8.83 13.61
CA HIS A 27 -4.75 -8.30 14.88
C HIS A 27 -4.99 -6.85 15.35
N MET A 28 -5.56 -6.75 16.56
CA MET A 28 -4.89 -6.23 17.78
C MET A 28 -5.79 -6.40 19.04
N PRO A 29 -5.29 -6.92 20.18
CA PRO A 29 -5.95 -6.76 21.46
C PRO A 29 -5.31 -5.64 22.31
N LEU A 30 -6.16 -4.80 22.92
CA LEU A 30 -5.81 -3.92 24.02
C LEU A 30 -5.75 -4.71 25.34
N THR A 31 -4.79 -4.40 26.21
CA THR A 31 -4.92 -4.65 27.64
C THR A 31 -4.48 -3.42 28.44
N THR A 32 -5.37 -3.01 29.35
CA THR A 32 -5.18 -1.94 30.33
C THR A 32 -5.54 -2.59 31.66
N GLU A 33 -4.59 -2.66 32.60
CA GLU A 33 -4.90 -2.98 33.99
C GLU A 33 -4.19 -2.00 34.91
N GLU A 34 -5.01 -1.15 35.54
CA GLU A 34 -4.66 -0.31 36.66
C GLU A 34 -4.65 -1.18 37.93
N SER A 35 -3.58 -1.10 38.72
CA SER A 35 -3.59 -1.59 40.10
C SER A 35 -3.20 -0.47 41.06
N MET A 36 -4.18 -0.16 41.89
CA MET A 36 -4.16 0.76 43.01
C MET A 36 -3.49 0.03 44.19
N ILE A 37 -2.42 0.61 44.76
CA ILE A 37 -1.82 0.10 46.01
C ILE A 37 -1.90 1.19 47.06
N VAL A 38 -2.57 0.82 48.15
CA VAL A 38 -2.86 1.54 49.38
C VAL A 38 -1.56 1.87 50.13
N LEU A 39 -1.48 3.09 50.67
CA LEU A 39 -0.43 3.53 51.59
C LEU A 39 -0.83 3.12 53.00
N ASP A 40 0.00 2.32 53.67
CA ASP A 40 -0.02 2.17 55.13
C ASP A 40 1.14 2.97 55.73
N GLU A 41 0.78 3.87 56.64
CA GLU A 41 1.66 4.57 57.56
C GLU A 41 1.96 3.66 58.75
N SER A 42 3.24 3.49 59.07
CA SER A 42 3.65 3.04 60.42
C SER A 42 5.03 3.61 60.72
N ASP A 43 5.07 4.50 61.69
CA ASP A 43 6.29 4.92 62.38
C ASP A 43 6.89 3.74 63.14
N SER A 44 8.20 3.48 62.97
CA SER A 44 8.97 2.85 64.04
C SER A 44 10.44 3.26 64.04
N GLU A 45 10.79 3.75 65.23
CA GLU A 45 12.03 4.01 65.94
C GLU A 45 13.37 3.51 65.39
N MET A 46 14.36 4.35 65.69
CA MET A 46 15.80 4.20 65.48
C MET A 46 16.41 3.07 66.31
N THR A 47 17.01 2.07 65.64
CA THR A 47 18.10 1.26 66.21
C THR A 47 19.26 1.18 65.22
N ASN A 48 20.46 1.50 65.71
CA ASN A 48 21.72 1.40 64.97
C ASN A 48 22.18 -0.06 64.95
N ASP A 49 21.75 -0.81 63.94
CA ASP A 49 22.36 -2.10 63.61
C ASP A 49 23.32 -1.95 62.43
N VAL A 50 24.53 -2.48 62.63
CA VAL A 50 25.54 -2.68 61.59
C VAL A 50 24.96 -3.63 60.56
N VAL A 51 24.32 -3.08 59.53
CA VAL A 51 23.86 -3.84 58.37
C VAL A 51 25.08 -4.19 57.52
N THR A 52 25.59 -5.40 57.72
CA THR A 52 26.37 -6.11 56.72
C THR A 52 25.54 -6.13 55.43
N VAL A 53 25.96 -5.34 54.43
CA VAL A 53 25.27 -5.28 53.14
C VAL A 53 25.55 -6.58 52.38
N THR A 54 24.76 -7.61 52.67
CA THR A 54 24.64 -8.83 51.86
C THR A 54 23.43 -8.71 50.93
N ASN A 55 23.38 -7.66 50.12
CA ASN A 55 22.34 -7.51 49.11
C ASN A 55 22.76 -8.12 47.77
N THR A 56 22.50 -9.43 47.68
CA THR A 56 21.74 -10.07 46.59
C THR A 56 22.08 -9.68 45.14
N THR A 57 23.05 -10.41 44.59
CA THR A 57 23.33 -10.53 43.15
C THR A 57 22.24 -11.34 42.43
N THR A 58 21.02 -10.81 42.37
CA THR A 58 19.96 -11.28 41.46
C THR A 58 19.30 -10.08 40.79
N LEU A 59 20.11 -9.36 39.99
CA LEU A 59 19.69 -8.23 39.18
C LEU A 59 18.89 -8.73 37.96
N THR A 60 17.59 -8.85 38.11
CA THR A 60 16.66 -8.72 36.97
C THR A 60 16.80 -7.31 36.41
N SER A 61 17.13 -7.19 35.11
CA SER A 61 17.55 -5.96 34.41
C SER A 61 16.54 -4.79 34.46
N VAL A 62 15.30 -5.04 34.89
CA VAL A 62 14.20 -4.05 34.93
C VAL A 62 14.22 -3.18 36.19
N LYS A 63 14.60 -3.73 37.35
CA LYS A 63 14.59 -3.00 38.65
C LYS A 63 15.56 -1.80 38.71
N PRO A 64 16.78 -1.88 38.13
CA PRO A 64 17.70 -0.74 38.10
C PRO A 64 17.17 0.45 37.29
N ALA A 65 16.49 0.21 36.17
CA ALA A 65 16.01 1.26 35.27
C ALA A 65 14.89 2.10 35.92
N LYS A 66 13.90 1.45 36.56
CA LYS A 66 12.80 2.15 37.24
C LYS A 66 13.31 3.02 38.40
N ARG A 67 14.30 2.54 39.16
CA ARG A 67 14.94 3.32 40.23
C ARG A 67 15.66 4.55 39.68
N LEU A 68 16.49 4.39 38.65
CA LEU A 68 17.21 5.51 38.03
C LEU A 68 16.25 6.57 37.46
N TYR A 69 15.14 6.13 36.86
CA TYR A 69 14.08 7.01 36.38
C TYR A 69 13.44 7.83 37.51
N ASN A 70 13.03 7.17 38.60
CA ASN A 70 12.45 7.84 39.76
C ASN A 70 13.42 8.84 40.42
N ASP A 71 14.70 8.48 40.52
CA ASP A 71 15.74 9.38 41.02
C ASP A 71 15.96 10.60 40.11
N ALA A 72 15.90 10.40 38.78
CA ALA A 72 15.99 11.50 37.82
C ALA A 72 14.81 12.47 37.96
N ILE A 73 13.58 11.94 38.12
CA ILE A 73 12.37 12.76 38.36
C ILE A 73 12.51 13.55 39.66
N ARG A 74 12.90 12.89 40.76
CA ARG A 74 13.05 13.55 42.07
C ARG A 74 14.07 14.69 42.00
N LYS A 75 15.22 14.45 41.38
CA LYS A 75 16.25 15.49 41.14
C LYS A 75 15.73 16.63 40.27
N ARG A 76 14.93 16.34 39.24
CA ARG A 76 14.33 17.37 38.39
C ARG A 76 13.35 18.24 39.18
N LYS A 77 12.43 17.64 39.96
CA LYS A 77 11.48 18.36 40.80
C LYS A 77 12.20 19.25 41.83
N SER A 78 13.20 18.70 42.53
CA SER A 78 14.00 19.45 43.49
C SER A 78 14.73 20.64 42.85
N ARG A 79 15.27 20.48 41.63
CA ARG A 79 15.93 21.59 40.90
C ARG A 79 14.97 22.68 40.42
N LEU A 80 13.71 22.35 40.17
CA LEU A 80 12.69 23.33 39.75
C LEU A 80 12.25 24.22 40.91
N LEU A 81 12.27 23.69 42.14
CA LEU A 81 11.92 24.41 43.36
C LEU A 81 13.14 25.08 44.04
N GLU A 82 14.33 24.97 43.43
CA GLU A 82 15.58 25.51 43.97
C GLU A 82 15.58 27.04 43.91
N THR A 83 15.88 27.71 45.03
CA THR A 83 16.08 29.17 45.02
C THR A 83 17.36 29.55 44.27
N THR A 84 17.48 30.81 43.86
CA THR A 84 18.69 31.31 43.18
C THR A 84 19.95 31.09 44.02
N GLU A 85 19.88 31.33 45.33
CA GLU A 85 20.98 31.12 46.27
C GLU A 85 21.37 29.65 46.36
N GLN A 86 20.41 28.74 46.58
CA GLN A 86 20.65 27.30 46.61
C GLN A 86 21.31 26.81 45.30
N ARG A 87 20.83 27.31 44.16
CA ARG A 87 21.41 27.02 42.84
C ARG A 87 22.85 27.47 42.73
N THR A 88 23.18 28.67 43.22
CA THR A 88 24.56 29.19 43.17
C THR A 88 25.50 28.35 44.04
N ILE A 89 25.07 27.98 45.26
CA ILE A 89 25.83 27.12 46.18
C ILE A 89 26.06 25.75 45.54
N ARG A 90 25.03 25.13 44.95
CA ARG A 90 25.15 23.84 44.27
C ARG A 90 26.12 23.90 43.10
N LEU A 91 26.03 24.92 42.25
CA LEU A 91 26.95 25.11 41.12
C LEU A 91 28.38 25.37 41.58
N PHE A 92 28.57 26.13 42.66
CA PHE A 92 29.88 26.35 43.27
C PHE A 92 30.50 25.05 43.78
N LYS A 93 29.75 24.25 44.55
CA LYS A 93 30.18 22.92 45.00
C LYS A 93 30.54 22.02 43.82
N GLN A 94 29.73 22.01 42.76
CA GLN A 94 29.99 21.23 41.55
C GLN A 94 31.28 21.66 40.83
N ARG A 95 31.54 22.97 40.72
CA ARG A 95 32.79 23.50 40.14
C ARG A 95 34.01 23.11 40.97
N LYS A 96 33.93 23.22 42.30
CA LYS A 96 35.01 22.80 43.22
C LYS A 96 35.33 21.32 43.07
N LEU A 97 34.30 20.46 43.04
CA LEU A 97 34.48 19.02 42.80
C LEU A 97 35.11 18.74 41.43
N THR A 98 34.63 19.40 40.38
CA THR A 98 35.19 19.24 39.02
C THR A 98 36.66 19.66 38.97
N LYS A 99 37.03 20.77 39.63
CA LYS A 99 38.41 21.24 39.71
C LYS A 99 39.29 20.22 40.43
N ARG A 100 38.83 19.68 41.57
CA ARG A 100 39.52 18.63 42.30
C ARG A 100 39.71 17.37 41.45
N ASN A 101 38.66 16.91 40.78
CA ASN A 101 38.74 15.72 39.93
C ASN A 101 39.74 15.92 38.78
N ARG A 102 39.75 17.10 38.14
CA ARG A 102 40.72 17.43 37.08
C ARG A 102 42.16 17.47 37.56
N ALA A 103 42.40 17.95 38.79
CA ALA A 103 43.74 17.97 39.38
C ALA A 103 44.27 16.56 39.67
N ASN A 104 43.36 15.59 39.81
CA ASN A 104 43.69 14.18 40.09
C ASN A 104 43.58 13.28 38.85
N GLU A 105 43.38 13.84 37.65
CA GLU A 105 43.35 13.05 36.40
C GLU A 105 44.75 12.51 36.08
N THR A 106 44.83 11.24 35.66
CA THR A 106 46.06 10.71 35.06
C THR A 106 46.25 11.23 33.64
N GLU A 107 47.46 11.17 33.08
CA GLU A 107 47.72 11.62 31.71
C GLU A 107 46.84 10.94 30.66
N GLU A 108 46.60 9.63 30.82
CA GLU A 108 45.69 8.86 29.96
C GLU A 108 44.26 9.38 30.03
N GLN A 109 43.76 9.70 31.24
CA GLN A 109 42.43 10.26 31.44
C GLN A 109 42.32 11.66 30.84
N VAL A 110 43.36 12.48 30.96
CA VAL A 110 43.42 13.81 30.32
C VAL A 110 43.35 13.66 28.80
N LYS A 111 44.15 12.77 28.21
CA LYS A 111 44.18 12.51 26.75
C LYS A 111 42.81 12.02 26.26
N ALA A 112 42.20 11.07 26.98
CA ALA A 112 40.86 10.57 26.66
C ALA A 112 39.79 11.68 26.74
N ARG A 113 39.83 12.52 27.78
CA ARG A 113 38.89 13.65 27.93
C ARG A 113 39.05 14.68 26.81
N LEU A 114 40.28 15.05 26.46
CA LEU A 114 40.56 16.01 25.39
C LEU A 114 40.13 15.46 24.02
N SER A 115 40.41 14.18 23.74
CA SER A 115 39.96 13.49 22.53
C SER A 115 38.43 13.50 22.40
N ARG A 116 37.70 13.11 23.46
CA ARG A 116 36.23 13.18 23.49
C ARG A 116 35.70 14.59 23.25
N ASN A 117 36.34 15.60 23.85
CA ASN A 117 35.91 17.00 23.69
C ASN A 117 36.17 17.50 22.26
N SER A 118 37.31 17.11 21.66
CA SER A 118 37.63 17.40 20.25
C SER A 118 36.57 16.81 19.32
N ASN A 119 36.27 15.52 19.47
CA ASN A 119 35.26 14.83 18.66
C ASN A 119 33.87 15.47 18.81
N ARG A 120 33.46 15.79 20.04
CA ARG A 120 32.18 16.47 20.29
C ARG A 120 32.13 17.84 19.60
N ASN A 121 33.23 18.60 19.62
CA ASN A 121 33.29 19.90 18.96
C ASN A 121 33.28 19.78 17.43
N ALA A 122 33.96 18.77 16.87
CA ALA A 122 33.92 18.46 15.44
C ALA A 122 32.49 18.14 14.99
N LEU A 123 31.78 17.25 15.71
CA LEU A 123 30.38 16.92 15.44
C LEU A 123 29.46 18.14 15.51
N LYS A 124 29.65 19.02 16.50
CA LYS A 124 28.88 20.28 16.60
C LYS A 124 29.11 21.21 15.42
N ARG A 125 30.36 21.33 14.96
CA ARG A 125 30.69 22.14 13.79
C ARG A 125 30.02 21.57 12.54
N LEU A 126 30.10 20.26 12.32
CA LEU A 126 29.43 19.59 11.21
C LEU A 126 27.92 19.82 11.22
N ALA A 127 27.25 19.59 12.36
CA ALA A 127 25.82 19.83 12.49
C ALA A 127 25.44 21.30 12.21
N PHE A 128 26.26 22.25 12.64
CA PHE A 128 26.05 23.67 12.33
C PHE A 128 26.19 23.97 10.84
N TYR A 129 27.21 23.42 10.17
CA TYR A 129 27.38 23.56 8.72
C TYR A 129 26.22 22.93 7.94
N GLU A 130 25.74 21.76 8.35
CA GLU A 130 24.59 21.10 7.73
C GLU A 130 23.31 21.93 7.88
N SER A 131 23.06 22.46 9.08
CA SER A 131 21.92 23.34 9.33
C SER A 131 21.97 24.59 8.46
N GLN A 132 23.13 25.25 8.34
CA GLN A 132 23.28 26.40 7.44
C GLN A 132 23.09 26.02 5.96
N LYS A 133 23.61 24.87 5.54
CA LYS A 133 23.43 24.38 4.16
C LYS A 133 21.95 24.16 3.85
N GLN A 134 21.20 23.55 4.77
CA GLN A 134 19.77 23.35 4.63
C GLN A 134 19.02 24.68 4.56
N GLU A 135 19.37 25.66 5.39
CA GLU A 135 18.75 26.98 5.35
C GLU A 135 18.97 27.68 4.00
N ARG A 136 20.18 27.60 3.43
CA ARG A 136 20.48 28.14 2.09
C ARG A 136 19.66 27.47 0.99
N ILE A 137 19.51 26.14 1.05
CA ILE A 137 18.70 25.37 0.10
C ILE A 137 17.22 25.80 0.21
N GLN A 138 16.69 25.94 1.43
CA GLN A 138 15.31 26.37 1.64
C GLN A 138 15.07 27.79 1.09
N LYS A 139 15.98 28.74 1.37
CA LYS A 139 15.90 30.11 0.85
C LYS A 139 15.98 30.14 -0.69
N GLY A 140 16.91 29.38 -1.28
CA GLY A 140 17.03 29.26 -2.73
C GLY A 140 15.78 28.68 -3.40
N ASN A 141 15.20 27.63 -2.81
CA ASN A 141 13.96 27.02 -3.31
C ASN A 141 12.76 27.96 -3.19
N SER A 142 12.67 28.72 -2.10
CA SER A 142 11.62 29.74 -1.92
C SER A 142 11.70 30.81 -3.01
N HIS A 143 12.90 31.34 -3.25
CA HIS A 143 13.11 32.38 -4.26
C HIS A 143 12.82 31.86 -5.67
N ARG A 144 13.27 30.65 -6.02
CA ARG A 144 12.96 30.02 -7.31
C ARG A 144 11.46 29.81 -7.50
N ARG A 145 10.74 29.43 -6.44
CA ARG A 145 9.28 29.23 -6.47
C ARG A 145 8.51 30.54 -6.64
N ILE A 146 9.03 31.65 -6.11
CA ILE A 146 8.45 32.98 -6.32
C ILE A 146 8.69 33.42 -7.78
N GLN A 147 9.92 33.27 -8.28
CA GLN A 147 10.25 33.61 -9.66
C GLN A 147 9.44 32.80 -10.68
N THR A 148 9.24 31.49 -10.46
CA THR A 148 8.40 30.68 -11.35
C THR A 148 6.94 31.10 -11.33
N LYS A 149 6.39 31.46 -10.15
CA LYS A 149 5.02 32.01 -10.07
C LYS A 149 4.87 33.34 -10.81
N GLU A 150 5.85 34.23 -10.69
CA GLU A 150 5.86 35.51 -11.40
C GLU A 150 6.00 35.32 -12.92
N ALA A 151 6.84 34.37 -13.36
CA ALA A 151 6.98 34.04 -14.76
C ALA A 151 5.68 33.44 -15.33
N ILE A 152 5.06 32.50 -14.62
CA ILE A 152 3.76 31.91 -14.98
C ILE A 152 2.68 33.00 -15.05
N ALA A 153 2.63 33.91 -14.08
CA ALA A 153 1.66 35.02 -14.08
C ALA A 153 1.85 35.96 -15.29
N LYS A 154 3.08 36.17 -15.77
CA LYS A 154 3.38 36.98 -16.95
C LYS A 154 3.06 36.28 -18.27
N THR A 155 3.13 34.95 -18.33
CA THR A 155 2.83 34.18 -19.54
C THR A 155 1.37 33.70 -19.63
N ASN A 156 0.64 33.76 -18.52
CA ASN A 156 -0.77 33.37 -18.44
C ASN A 156 -1.69 34.45 -19.03
N HIS A 157 -1.68 34.53 -20.34
CA HIS A 157 -2.87 34.91 -21.08
C HIS A 157 -3.85 33.75 -20.85
N TRP A 158 -5.02 34.03 -20.27
CA TRP A 158 -6.08 33.02 -20.22
C TRP A 158 -6.30 32.49 -21.64
N PRO A 159 -6.36 31.17 -21.86
CA PRO A 159 -6.71 30.63 -23.16
C PRO A 159 -7.99 31.34 -23.61
N THR A 160 -7.97 31.87 -24.84
CA THR A 160 -9.16 32.48 -25.44
C THR A 160 -10.33 31.54 -25.26
N VAL A 161 -11.51 32.08 -24.90
CA VAL A 161 -12.72 31.30 -24.63
C VAL A 161 -12.91 30.28 -25.75
N VAL A 162 -12.76 28.99 -25.41
CA VAL A 162 -12.94 27.90 -26.35
C VAL A 162 -14.38 27.99 -26.87
N SER A 163 -14.53 28.00 -28.20
CA SER A 163 -15.84 28.14 -28.85
C SER A 163 -16.78 27.03 -28.41
N TYR A 164 -18.07 27.34 -28.39
CA TYR A 164 -19.12 26.39 -28.01
C TYR A 164 -19.09 25.16 -28.92
N ASP A 165 -18.97 25.37 -30.23
CA ASP A 165 -18.96 24.30 -31.24
C ASP A 165 -17.83 23.29 -31.02
N TYR A 166 -16.64 23.78 -30.67
CA TYR A 166 -15.50 22.91 -30.39
C TYR A 166 -15.72 22.05 -29.14
N LYS A 167 -16.35 22.61 -28.10
CA LYS A 167 -16.73 21.86 -26.90
C LYS A 167 -17.74 20.77 -27.21
N CYS A 168 -18.76 21.10 -28.01
CA CYS A 168 -19.78 20.14 -28.46
C CYS A 168 -19.14 19.00 -29.26
N GLN A 169 -18.26 19.31 -30.21
CA GLN A 169 -17.55 18.31 -31.00
C GLN A 169 -16.67 17.41 -30.14
N CYS A 170 -15.92 17.97 -29.18
CA CYS A 170 -15.09 17.16 -28.26
C CYS A 170 -15.94 16.23 -27.40
N LEU A 171 -17.07 16.72 -26.88
CA LEU A 171 -17.97 15.92 -26.05
C LEU A 171 -18.64 14.81 -26.87
N GLN A 172 -19.02 15.10 -28.11
CA GLN A 172 -19.61 14.11 -29.01
C GLN A 172 -18.60 13.02 -29.36
N ASN A 173 -17.38 13.40 -29.75
CA ASN A 173 -16.29 12.44 -29.99
C ASN A 173 -15.97 11.59 -28.75
N PHE A 174 -16.03 12.17 -27.55
CA PHE A 174 -15.84 11.42 -26.31
C PHE A 174 -16.98 10.43 -26.07
N THR A 175 -18.22 10.87 -26.22
CA THR A 175 -19.42 10.03 -26.06
C THR A 175 -19.42 8.88 -27.07
N ASP A 176 -19.01 9.15 -28.31
CA ASP A 176 -18.91 8.14 -29.36
C ASP A 176 -17.83 7.11 -29.02
N ARG A 177 -16.65 7.54 -28.56
CA ARG A 177 -15.57 6.63 -28.14
C ARG A 177 -15.91 5.82 -26.88
N MET A 178 -16.69 6.40 -25.96
CA MET A 178 -17.07 5.76 -24.70
C MET A 178 -18.43 5.04 -24.78
N SER A 179 -19.09 5.09 -25.94
CA SER A 179 -20.33 4.36 -26.18
C SER A 179 -20.07 2.86 -25.98
N LYS A 180 -21.01 2.18 -25.31
CA LYS A 180 -20.86 0.75 -24.97
C LYS A 180 -20.59 -0.13 -26.20
N SER A 181 -21.04 0.28 -27.39
CA SER A 181 -20.80 -0.40 -28.66
C SER A 181 -19.36 -0.34 -29.16
N ASN A 182 -18.56 0.66 -28.75
CA ASN A 182 -17.15 0.80 -29.14
C ASN A 182 -16.18 0.23 -28.10
N VAL A 183 -16.61 0.14 -26.84
CA VAL A 183 -15.80 -0.37 -25.72
C VAL A 183 -16.10 -1.84 -25.40
N ALA A 184 -17.20 -2.41 -25.91
CA ALA A 184 -17.52 -3.81 -25.71
C ALA A 184 -16.52 -4.72 -26.43
N GLU A 185 -15.70 -5.43 -25.66
CA GLU A 185 -14.97 -6.59 -26.15
C GLU A 185 -15.97 -7.74 -26.34
N SER A 186 -15.87 -8.39 -27.49
CA SER A 186 -16.58 -9.63 -27.79
C SER A 186 -15.56 -10.72 -28.08
N THR A 187 -15.90 -11.96 -27.73
CA THR A 187 -15.03 -13.11 -27.92
C THR A 187 -15.45 -13.83 -29.20
N CYS A 188 -14.51 -14.09 -30.10
CA CYS A 188 -14.78 -14.91 -31.28
C CYS A 188 -15.10 -16.34 -30.84
N ALA A 189 -16.24 -16.87 -31.29
CA ALA A 189 -16.69 -18.21 -30.87
C ALA A 189 -15.81 -19.34 -31.43
N LEU A 190 -15.00 -19.07 -32.48
CA LEU A 190 -14.15 -20.08 -33.10
C LEU A 190 -12.74 -20.12 -32.53
N CYS A 191 -12.05 -18.97 -32.49
CA CYS A 191 -10.67 -18.89 -32.04
C CYS A 191 -10.52 -18.42 -30.58
N ASN A 192 -11.63 -18.12 -29.89
CA ASN A 192 -11.67 -17.60 -28.53
C ASN A 192 -10.87 -16.30 -28.30
N VAL A 193 -10.52 -15.60 -29.39
CA VAL A 193 -9.82 -14.31 -29.32
C VAL A 193 -10.81 -13.21 -28.97
N ARG A 194 -10.46 -12.38 -27.99
CA ARG A 194 -11.22 -11.17 -27.64
C ARG A 194 -10.84 -10.03 -28.59
N ALA A 195 -11.84 -9.39 -29.17
CA ALA A 195 -11.67 -8.21 -30.01
C ALA A 195 -12.80 -7.21 -29.77
N PHE A 196 -12.54 -5.93 -30.02
CA PHE A 196 -13.61 -4.92 -30.00
C PHE A 196 -14.69 -5.27 -31.00
N SER A 197 -15.96 -5.14 -30.61
CA SER A 197 -17.15 -5.39 -31.43
C SER A 197 -17.11 -4.74 -32.81
N GLN A 198 -16.49 -3.55 -32.93
CA GLN A 198 -16.31 -2.85 -34.22
C GLN A 198 -15.43 -3.60 -35.25
N HIS A 199 -14.62 -4.56 -34.79
CA HIS A 199 -13.75 -5.38 -35.65
C HIS A 199 -14.31 -6.78 -35.87
N MET A 200 -15.55 -7.02 -35.44
CA MET A 200 -16.20 -8.32 -35.51
C MET A 200 -17.30 -8.29 -36.57
N VAL A 201 -17.20 -9.18 -37.55
CA VAL A 201 -18.16 -9.39 -38.62
C VAL A 201 -19.09 -10.54 -38.22
N GLN A 202 -20.39 -10.33 -38.38
CA GLN A 202 -21.37 -11.40 -38.26
C GLN A 202 -21.41 -12.17 -39.59
N LEU A 203 -21.06 -13.45 -39.56
CA LEU A 203 -21.24 -14.34 -40.71
C LEU A 203 -22.42 -15.28 -40.43
N PRO A 204 -23.40 -15.37 -41.34
CA PRO A 204 -24.46 -16.36 -41.21
C PRO A 204 -23.84 -17.75 -41.34
N MET A 205 -24.34 -18.69 -40.53
CA MET A 205 -23.82 -20.07 -40.53
C MET A 205 -23.82 -20.70 -41.92
N ASN A 206 -24.75 -20.31 -42.79
CA ASN A 206 -24.88 -20.83 -44.14
C ASN A 206 -23.71 -20.54 -45.07
N ASP A 207 -22.98 -19.46 -44.84
CA ASP A 207 -21.89 -19.02 -45.71
C ASP A 207 -20.54 -19.67 -45.35
N LEU A 208 -20.50 -20.47 -44.28
CA LEU A 208 -19.30 -21.18 -43.85
C LEU A 208 -19.08 -22.41 -44.75
N LYS A 209 -18.07 -22.34 -45.62
CA LYS A 209 -17.71 -23.44 -46.54
C LYS A 209 -17.32 -24.74 -45.82
N ASN A 210 -16.85 -24.64 -44.59
CA ASN A 210 -16.27 -25.72 -43.80
C ASN A 210 -17.09 -26.01 -42.51
N LYS A 211 -18.43 -25.98 -42.60
CA LYS A 211 -19.34 -26.27 -41.46
C LYS A 211 -19.00 -27.56 -40.71
N LEU A 212 -18.52 -28.58 -41.42
CA LEU A 212 -18.19 -29.90 -40.88
C LEU A 212 -17.04 -29.89 -39.86
N PHE A 213 -16.19 -28.86 -39.87
CA PHE A 213 -15.06 -28.73 -38.95
C PHE A 213 -15.41 -27.96 -37.66
N LEU A 214 -16.61 -27.38 -37.60
CA LEU A 214 -17.08 -26.65 -36.44
C LEU A 214 -17.69 -27.63 -35.44
N ARG A 215 -16.82 -28.31 -34.68
CA ARG A 215 -17.27 -29.14 -33.57
C ARG A 215 -17.48 -28.27 -32.34
N PRO A 216 -18.64 -28.37 -31.65
CA PRO A 216 -18.77 -27.77 -30.33
C PRO A 216 -17.69 -28.35 -29.41
N HIS A 217 -17.09 -27.50 -28.58
CA HIS A 217 -16.11 -27.95 -27.59
C HIS A 217 -16.74 -28.99 -26.66
N ILE A 218 -15.99 -30.02 -26.26
CA ILE A 218 -16.49 -31.15 -25.46
C ILE A 218 -17.16 -30.73 -24.14
N ASP A 219 -16.68 -29.63 -23.57
CA ASP A 219 -17.23 -29.06 -22.34
C ASP A 219 -18.62 -28.45 -22.54
N ILE A 220 -19.02 -28.12 -23.77
CA ILE A 220 -20.30 -27.50 -24.10
C ILE A 220 -21.32 -28.57 -24.51
N THR A 221 -20.88 -29.70 -25.06
CA THR A 221 -21.77 -30.79 -25.49
C THR A 221 -22.60 -31.40 -24.35
N THR A 222 -22.12 -31.33 -23.11
CA THR A 222 -22.86 -31.77 -21.92
C THR A 222 -24.03 -30.87 -21.55
N PHE A 223 -24.06 -29.62 -22.05
CA PHE A 223 -25.10 -28.64 -21.72
C PHE A 223 -26.15 -28.47 -22.83
N ILE A 224 -25.95 -29.07 -24.01
CA ILE A 224 -26.89 -28.98 -25.13
C ILE A 224 -27.69 -30.29 -25.22
N PRO A 225 -28.98 -30.30 -24.85
CA PRO A 225 -29.82 -31.49 -24.91
C PRO A 225 -29.87 -32.05 -26.33
N GLY A 226 -29.64 -33.37 -26.49
CA GLY A 226 -29.67 -34.06 -27.79
C GLY A 226 -28.30 -34.37 -28.40
N TYR A 227 -27.20 -33.85 -27.85
CA TYR A 227 -25.83 -34.19 -28.27
C TYR A 227 -25.22 -35.38 -27.51
N GLU A 228 -25.95 -35.96 -26.56
CA GLU A 228 -25.48 -36.97 -25.59
C GLU A 228 -25.11 -38.31 -26.25
N ASN A 229 -25.59 -38.60 -27.46
CA ASN A 229 -25.40 -39.87 -28.16
C ASN A 229 -24.43 -39.80 -29.35
N LEU A 230 -23.79 -38.65 -29.59
CA LEU A 230 -22.70 -38.55 -30.58
C LEU A 230 -21.41 -39.11 -29.97
N VAL A 231 -21.39 -40.42 -29.72
CA VAL A 231 -20.15 -41.16 -29.44
C VAL A 231 -19.37 -41.20 -30.76
N ILE A 232 -18.47 -40.22 -30.91
CA ILE A 232 -17.54 -40.16 -32.03
C ILE A 232 -16.52 -41.28 -31.82
N ASN A 233 -16.67 -42.37 -32.56
CA ASN A 233 -15.56 -43.30 -32.77
C ASN A 233 -14.58 -42.61 -33.73
N ASP A 234 -13.37 -42.28 -33.26
CA ASP A 234 -12.36 -41.54 -34.02
C ASP A 234 -11.86 -42.28 -35.29
N GLU A 235 -12.24 -43.54 -35.50
CA GLU A 235 -11.68 -44.40 -36.54
C GLU A 235 -12.51 -44.52 -37.84
N ASN A 236 -13.70 -43.90 -37.96
CA ASN A 236 -14.61 -44.17 -39.09
C ASN A 236 -15.18 -42.92 -39.79
N TRP A 237 -14.32 -41.98 -40.20
CA TRP A 237 -14.72 -40.66 -40.72
C TRP A 237 -14.82 -40.51 -42.25
N MET A 238 -14.73 -41.58 -43.05
CA MET A 238 -14.62 -41.44 -44.51
C MET A 238 -15.81 -41.88 -45.36
N GLU A 239 -16.90 -42.43 -44.82
CA GLU A 239 -18.05 -42.81 -45.68
C GLU A 239 -19.40 -42.72 -44.96
N THR A 240 -19.98 -41.52 -44.88
CA THR A 240 -21.45 -41.38 -44.77
C THR A 240 -21.94 -40.15 -45.52
N ASP A 241 -22.51 -40.36 -46.71
CA ASP A 241 -23.21 -39.36 -47.54
C ASP A 241 -24.60 -38.98 -46.95
N THR A 242 -24.80 -39.11 -45.65
CA THR A 242 -26.11 -38.90 -44.97
C THR A 242 -26.01 -37.97 -43.76
N ILE A 243 -25.13 -36.97 -43.80
CA ILE A 243 -24.96 -35.99 -42.71
C ILE A 243 -26.15 -35.01 -42.60
N ASP A 244 -26.95 -34.83 -43.66
CA ASP A 244 -28.07 -33.88 -43.67
C ASP A 244 -29.23 -34.28 -42.73
N GLU A 245 -29.33 -35.53 -42.29
CA GLU A 245 -30.38 -35.98 -41.36
C GLU A 245 -29.98 -35.92 -39.87
N ALA A 246 -28.68 -35.76 -39.56
CA ALA A 246 -28.18 -35.82 -38.18
C ALA A 246 -28.19 -34.46 -37.43
N TYR A 247 -28.44 -33.35 -38.14
CA TYR A 247 -28.49 -32.01 -37.54
C TYR A 247 -29.86 -31.33 -37.76
N PRO A 248 -30.95 -31.87 -37.21
CA PRO A 248 -32.21 -31.16 -37.24
C PRO A 248 -32.09 -29.96 -36.31
N HIS A 249 -32.22 -28.76 -36.87
CA HIS A 249 -32.38 -27.48 -36.18
C HIS A 249 -31.12 -26.69 -35.78
N ILE A 250 -30.18 -26.49 -36.70
CA ILE A 250 -29.40 -25.24 -36.67
C ILE A 250 -30.34 -24.13 -37.18
N ASP A 251 -30.76 -23.21 -36.30
CA ASP A 251 -31.60 -22.09 -36.70
C ASP A 251 -30.86 -21.26 -37.78
N PRO A 252 -31.45 -21.05 -38.97
CA PRO A 252 -30.81 -20.27 -40.04
C PRO A 252 -30.53 -18.81 -39.65
N ARG A 253 -31.05 -18.35 -38.50
CA ARG A 253 -30.76 -17.02 -37.91
C ARG A 253 -29.55 -17.01 -36.98
N MET A 254 -28.83 -18.12 -36.81
CA MET A 254 -27.59 -18.13 -36.05
C MET A 254 -26.45 -17.49 -36.84
N TYR A 255 -25.78 -16.52 -36.21
CA TYR A 255 -24.60 -15.85 -36.70
C TYR A 255 -23.42 -16.17 -35.79
N ILE A 256 -22.23 -16.33 -36.37
CA ILE A 256 -20.98 -16.38 -35.62
C ILE A 256 -20.26 -15.04 -35.83
N LEU A 257 -19.68 -14.52 -34.73
CA LEU A 257 -18.83 -13.34 -34.78
C LEU A 257 -17.38 -13.74 -35.12
N PHE A 258 -16.87 -13.20 -36.22
CA PHE A 258 -15.50 -13.39 -36.70
C PHE A 258 -14.75 -12.07 -36.65
N ARG A 259 -13.44 -12.14 -36.41
CA ARG A 259 -12.60 -10.96 -36.56
C ARG A 259 -12.33 -10.70 -38.04
N ASP A 260 -12.57 -9.48 -38.49
CA ASP A 260 -12.25 -9.09 -39.86
C ASP A 260 -10.74 -9.21 -40.13
N GLY A 261 -10.36 -9.83 -41.24
CA GLY A 261 -8.97 -9.95 -41.70
C GLY A 261 -8.06 -10.95 -40.97
N SER A 262 -8.55 -11.76 -40.02
CA SER A 262 -7.68 -12.65 -39.24
C SER A 262 -7.28 -13.98 -39.92
N GLY A 263 -7.68 -14.21 -41.17
CA GLY A 263 -7.30 -15.44 -41.89
C GLY A 263 -7.66 -16.73 -41.14
N CYS A 264 -8.68 -16.69 -40.28
CA CYS A 264 -9.13 -17.85 -39.51
C CYS A 264 -9.98 -18.75 -40.40
N PHE A 265 -9.35 -19.44 -41.34
CA PHE A 265 -9.85 -20.63 -42.04
C PHE A 265 -8.69 -21.57 -42.33
#